data_AF-A0A5R9P1N6-F1
#
_entry.id   AF-A0A5R9P1N6-F1
#
_cell.length_a   1.000
_cell.length_b   1.000
_cell.length_c   1.000
_cell.angle_alpha   90.00
_cell.angle_beta   90.00
_cell.angle_gamma   90.00
#
_symmetry.space_group_name_H-M   'P 1'
#
loop_
_entity.id
_entity.type
_entity.pdbx_description
1 polymer ?
#
loop_
_entity_poly.entity_id
_entity_poly.type
_entity_poly.pdbx_seq_one_letter_code
_entity_poly.pdbx_strand_id
1 'polypeptide(L)'
;MKSVDVSAYLDSDHNNFIKPVVVLYPGRGVPKPRASDLSQFRDIQVLSIPLNSHFRHLRPRNLPWTHWPVTFDVVAEINAKAVDADCELNVSSAVVRDTLLNQSHFIVDLRFVHPEDHCTLARAISRFMVIRKSMAPEKPILMRHPRQKVFVDVMDSEIADAAMGSLRLEHNYACNFNVIGNSVLEKCFDHRFDQFNSAPRFWHRQADIASHARDKWTNASSTILDAPVALQVLFALRDATDADGTQNYSSFDQFDGNSKFSAGSRLRGNEWRGSGKYPSFLMEGRNLGFLFGQFWGLGLIEVSFDEKTVRLTGSGHRFLEVMHRTNDDPDSLLRFLDPISRCIPDSSCDRVDEWMLRFFRKMKQKGT
;
A
#
# COMPACT_ATOMS: atom_id res chain seq x y z
N MET A 1 8.55 -19.90 20.78
CA MET A 1 9.02 -20.23 19.42
C MET A 1 10.46 -20.70 19.49
N LYS A 2 10.81 -21.79 18.79
CA LYS A 2 12.20 -22.27 18.70
C LYS A 2 12.90 -21.54 17.54
N SER A 3 14.12 -21.06 17.76
CA SER A 3 14.97 -20.53 16.70
C SER A 3 15.40 -21.67 15.78
N VAL A 4 15.37 -21.46 14.46
CA VAL A 4 15.66 -22.50 13.47
C VAL A 4 16.97 -22.18 12.73
N ASP A 5 17.86 -23.17 12.64
CA ASP A 5 19.06 -23.10 11.81
C ASP A 5 18.69 -23.47 10.37
N VAL A 6 18.59 -22.43 9.53
CA VAL A 6 18.08 -22.54 8.17
C VAL A 6 19.08 -23.24 7.23
N SER A 7 20.35 -23.34 7.60
CA SER A 7 21.37 -24.02 6.79
C SER A 7 21.05 -25.50 6.57
N ALA A 8 20.32 -26.13 7.50
CA ALA A 8 19.86 -27.51 7.41
C ALA A 8 18.81 -27.74 6.31
N TYR A 9 18.24 -26.68 5.74
CA TYR A 9 17.15 -26.74 4.79
C TYR A 9 17.58 -26.34 3.37
N LEU A 10 18.82 -25.92 3.17
CA LEU A 10 19.39 -25.78 1.85
C LEU A 10 19.90 -27.17 1.42
N ASP A 11 19.47 -27.67 0.27
CA ASP A 11 19.76 -29.04 -0.19
C ASP A 11 21.19 -29.45 0.13
N SER A 12 21.35 -30.63 0.73
CA SER A 12 22.61 -31.16 1.26
C SER A 12 23.61 -31.61 0.20
N ASP A 13 23.61 -30.97 -0.97
CA ASP A 13 24.64 -31.21 -1.96
C ASP A 13 25.94 -30.58 -1.48
N HIS A 14 26.79 -31.46 -0.99
CA HIS A 14 28.21 -31.28 -0.74
C HIS A 14 28.88 -30.62 -1.95
N ASN A 15 29.33 -29.37 -1.78
CA ASN A 15 30.57 -28.81 -2.33
C ASN A 15 30.66 -27.32 -1.98
N ASN A 16 31.88 -26.77 -1.96
CA ASN A 16 32.27 -25.38 -1.69
C ASN A 16 31.65 -24.31 -2.64
N PHE A 17 30.45 -24.54 -3.18
CA PHE A 17 29.76 -23.61 -4.08
C PHE A 17 28.84 -22.70 -3.28
N ILE A 18 28.96 -21.40 -3.53
CA ILE A 18 28.09 -20.38 -2.97
C ILE A 18 26.68 -20.59 -3.52
N LYS A 19 25.71 -20.96 -2.66
CA LYS A 19 24.32 -21.23 -3.07
C LYS A 19 23.48 -19.95 -3.07
N PRO A 20 22.81 -19.58 -4.17
CA PRO A 20 21.90 -18.45 -4.18
C PRO A 20 20.64 -18.75 -3.36
N VAL A 21 20.19 -17.77 -2.60
CA VAL A 21 18.93 -17.82 -1.82
C VAL A 21 18.16 -16.54 -2.07
N VAL A 22 16.88 -16.65 -2.45
CA VAL A 22 16.00 -15.49 -2.58
C VAL A 22 15.39 -15.15 -1.23
N VAL A 23 15.62 -13.92 -0.79
CA VAL A 23 15.03 -13.35 0.43
C VAL A 23 14.13 -12.19 0.06
N LEU A 24 12.85 -12.31 0.38
CA LEU A 24 11.88 -11.25 0.16
C LEU A 24 11.88 -10.28 1.33
N TYR A 25 11.83 -8.98 1.06
CA TYR A 25 11.83 -7.93 2.09
C TYR A 25 10.90 -6.76 1.71
N PRO A 26 10.52 -5.87 2.66
CA PRO A 26 9.53 -4.80 2.43
C PRO A 26 9.86 -3.80 1.31
N GLY A 27 11.15 -3.59 0.97
CA GLY A 27 11.58 -2.71 -0.11
C GLY A 27 11.98 -1.29 0.32
N ARG A 28 11.46 -0.27 -0.37
CA ARG A 28 11.91 1.14 -0.29
C ARG A 28 12.15 1.64 1.15
N GLY A 29 13.30 2.25 1.40
CA GLY A 29 13.66 2.82 2.70
C GLY A 29 14.12 1.80 3.75
N VAL A 30 14.09 0.50 3.43
CA VAL A 30 14.55 -0.59 4.28
C VAL A 30 15.90 -1.11 3.77
N PRO A 31 16.89 -1.36 4.65
CA PRO A 31 18.13 -2.01 4.25
C PRO A 31 17.91 -3.36 3.59
N LYS A 32 18.60 -3.61 2.48
CA LYS A 32 18.59 -4.91 1.81
C LYS A 32 19.22 -5.97 2.72
N PRO A 33 18.60 -7.16 2.88
CA PRO A 33 19.26 -8.30 3.48
C PRO A 33 20.57 -8.64 2.76
N ARG A 34 21.59 -9.01 3.52
CA ARG A 34 22.92 -9.41 3.02
C ARG A 34 23.31 -10.77 3.58
N ALA A 35 24.33 -11.41 3.00
CA ALA A 35 24.86 -12.68 3.52
C ALA A 35 25.26 -12.57 5.01
N SER A 36 25.82 -11.44 5.44
CA SER A 36 26.15 -11.18 6.85
C SER A 36 24.94 -11.20 7.80
N ASP A 37 23.74 -10.88 7.29
CA ASP A 37 22.49 -10.92 8.07
C ASP A 37 21.93 -12.32 8.26
N LEU A 38 22.53 -13.25 7.54
CA LEU A 38 22.24 -14.66 7.45
C LEU A 38 23.49 -15.42 7.93
N SER A 39 24.10 -14.97 9.03
CA SER A 39 25.32 -15.57 9.61
C SER A 39 25.18 -17.04 10.00
N GLN A 40 23.95 -17.51 10.20
CA GLN A 40 23.58 -18.91 10.38
C GLN A 40 23.71 -19.75 9.10
N PHE A 41 23.87 -19.12 7.93
CA PHE A 41 24.03 -19.77 6.65
C PHE A 41 25.49 -19.66 6.20
N ARG A 42 26.12 -20.80 5.92
CA ARG A 42 27.47 -20.84 5.35
C ARG A 42 27.39 -20.88 3.83
N ASP A 43 28.30 -20.20 3.16
CA ASP A 43 28.49 -20.26 1.70
C ASP A 43 27.22 -19.97 0.90
N ILE A 44 26.55 -18.85 1.18
CA ILE A 44 25.36 -18.41 0.46
C ILE A 44 25.53 -17.05 -0.22
N GLN A 45 24.84 -16.90 -1.34
CA GLN A 45 24.62 -15.62 -2.03
C GLN A 45 23.17 -15.18 -1.79
N VAL A 46 22.96 -13.97 -1.27
CA VAL A 46 21.62 -13.47 -1.01
C VAL A 46 21.11 -12.67 -2.20
N LEU A 47 20.03 -13.13 -2.80
CA LEU A 47 19.27 -12.42 -3.83
C LEU A 47 18.10 -11.69 -3.15
N SER A 48 18.32 -10.43 -2.77
CA SER A 48 17.36 -9.64 -2.00
C SER A 48 16.31 -8.98 -2.88
N ILE A 49 15.06 -9.45 -2.79
CA ILE A 49 13.98 -8.99 -3.67
C ILE A 49 12.94 -8.18 -2.88
N PRO A 50 12.76 -6.88 -3.19
CA PRO A 50 11.67 -6.10 -2.64
C PRO A 50 10.31 -6.65 -3.08
N LEU A 51 9.37 -6.75 -2.13
CA LEU A 51 7.98 -7.20 -2.36
C LEU A 51 7.19 -6.33 -3.36
N ASN A 52 7.68 -5.13 -3.69
CA ASN A 52 6.87 -4.08 -4.32
C ASN A 52 7.27 -3.77 -5.78
N SER A 53 8.54 -3.93 -6.14
CA SER A 53 9.06 -3.50 -7.47
C SER A 53 9.26 -4.66 -8.44
N HIS A 54 9.55 -5.86 -7.95
CA HIS A 54 9.90 -7.03 -8.77
C HIS A 54 8.77 -8.02 -8.97
N PHE A 55 7.61 -7.75 -8.40
CA PHE A 55 6.40 -8.54 -8.62
C PHE A 55 5.34 -7.63 -9.24
N ARG A 56 4.67 -8.14 -10.28
CA ARG A 56 3.50 -7.50 -10.86
C ARG A 56 2.27 -8.34 -10.53
N HIS A 57 1.26 -7.70 -9.99
CA HIS A 57 -0.02 -8.36 -9.79
C HIS A 57 -0.77 -8.46 -11.12
N LEU A 58 -1.22 -9.67 -11.43
CA LEU A 58 -2.02 -9.95 -12.60
C LEU A 58 -3.44 -9.45 -12.40
N ARG A 59 -4.01 -8.90 -13.46
CA ARG A 59 -5.39 -8.42 -13.49
C ARG A 59 -6.16 -9.12 -14.61
N PRO A 60 -7.49 -9.22 -14.53
CA PRO A 60 -8.33 -9.59 -15.67
C PRO A 60 -7.98 -8.73 -16.89
N ARG A 61 -7.75 -9.37 -18.05
CA ARG A 61 -7.24 -8.68 -19.25
C ARG A 61 -8.36 -7.93 -19.99
N ASN A 62 -8.08 -6.71 -20.44
CA ASN A 62 -8.78 -5.96 -21.49
C ASN A 62 -10.32 -5.91 -21.37
N LEU A 63 -10.85 -5.82 -20.15
CA LEU A 63 -12.27 -5.56 -19.95
C LEU A 63 -12.49 -4.04 -19.90
N PRO A 64 -13.51 -3.49 -20.60
CA PRO A 64 -13.95 -2.13 -20.34
C PRO A 64 -14.29 -1.98 -18.85
N TRP A 65 -14.02 -0.82 -18.26
CA TRP A 65 -14.19 -0.60 -16.82
C TRP A 65 -15.63 -0.89 -16.33
N THR A 66 -16.63 -0.73 -17.21
CA THR A 66 -18.03 -1.12 -16.98
C THR A 66 -18.20 -2.62 -16.71
N HIS A 67 -17.46 -3.48 -17.40
CA HIS A 67 -17.49 -4.94 -17.28
C HIS A 67 -16.47 -5.52 -16.29
N TRP A 68 -15.62 -4.68 -15.69
CA TRP A 68 -14.59 -5.11 -14.73
C TRP A 68 -15.18 -5.90 -13.55
N PRO A 69 -14.69 -7.12 -13.24
CA PRO A 69 -15.14 -7.86 -12.07
C PRO A 69 -14.65 -7.17 -10.81
N VAL A 70 -15.55 -6.93 -9.85
CA VAL A 70 -15.18 -6.19 -8.63
C VAL A 70 -14.40 -7.05 -7.63
N THR A 71 -14.61 -8.36 -7.66
CA THR A 71 -13.89 -9.32 -6.81
C THR A 71 -13.30 -10.39 -7.71
N PHE A 72 -12.02 -10.69 -7.52
CA PHE A 72 -11.32 -11.73 -8.25
C PHE A 72 -10.15 -12.24 -7.42
N ASP A 73 -9.62 -13.40 -7.80
CA ASP A 73 -8.48 -13.98 -7.13
C ASP A 73 -7.20 -13.23 -7.46
N VAL A 74 -6.39 -13.04 -6.43
CA VAL A 74 -5.18 -12.25 -6.50
C VAL A 74 -4.03 -13.16 -6.93
N VAL A 75 -3.44 -12.86 -8.08
CA VAL A 75 -2.27 -13.59 -8.60
C VAL A 75 -1.13 -12.60 -8.81
N ALA A 76 0.10 -13.04 -8.55
CA ALA A 76 1.32 -12.30 -8.83
C ALA A 76 2.29 -13.10 -9.70
N GLU A 77 3.09 -12.39 -10.49
CA GLU A 77 4.21 -12.96 -11.23
C GLU A 77 5.45 -12.07 -11.11
N ILE A 78 6.61 -12.62 -11.48
CA ILE A 78 7.86 -11.84 -11.54
C ILE A 78 7.76 -10.79 -12.64
N ASN A 79 8.02 -9.54 -12.28
CA ASN A 79 8.20 -8.44 -13.21
C ASN A 79 9.61 -8.52 -13.81
N ALA A 80 9.79 -9.38 -14.83
CA ALA A 80 11.08 -9.65 -15.44
C ALA A 80 11.83 -8.38 -15.86
N LYS A 81 11.12 -7.46 -16.54
CA LYS A 81 11.68 -6.16 -16.96
C LYS A 81 12.23 -5.35 -15.78
N ALA A 82 11.56 -5.35 -14.64
CA ALA A 82 12.02 -4.60 -13.47
C ALA A 82 13.24 -5.26 -12.83
N VAL A 83 13.24 -6.60 -12.71
CA VAL A 83 14.39 -7.34 -12.18
C VAL A 83 15.61 -7.17 -13.09
N ASP A 84 15.45 -7.37 -14.39
CA ASP A 84 16.55 -7.32 -15.35
C ASP A 84 17.08 -5.88 -15.57
N ALA A 85 16.28 -4.86 -15.25
CA ALA A 85 16.69 -3.46 -15.27
C ALA A 85 17.22 -2.96 -13.92
N ASP A 86 17.01 -3.70 -12.83
CA ASP A 86 17.51 -3.34 -11.50
C ASP A 86 19.01 -3.62 -11.45
N CYS A 87 19.82 -2.59 -11.69
CA CYS A 87 21.29 -2.67 -11.62
C CYS A 87 21.82 -3.08 -10.23
N GLU A 88 20.95 -3.19 -9.23
CA GLU A 88 21.31 -3.70 -7.91
C GLU A 88 21.18 -5.23 -7.80
N LEU A 89 20.40 -5.87 -8.68
CA LEU A 89 20.31 -7.32 -8.84
C LEU A 89 21.06 -7.71 -10.11
N ASN A 90 22.36 -8.01 -10.00
CA ASN A 90 23.18 -8.49 -11.12
C ASN A 90 22.83 -9.93 -11.56
N VAL A 91 21.55 -10.31 -11.51
CA VAL A 91 21.03 -11.64 -11.84
C VAL A 91 19.75 -11.49 -12.66
N SER A 92 19.52 -12.42 -13.58
CA SER A 92 18.31 -12.39 -14.40
C SER A 92 17.06 -12.82 -13.61
N SER A 93 15.91 -12.36 -14.07
CA SER A 93 14.59 -12.78 -13.61
C SER A 93 14.38 -14.30 -13.67
N ALA A 94 15.00 -14.99 -14.64
CA ALA A 94 14.98 -16.45 -14.74
C ALA A 94 15.71 -17.11 -13.56
N VAL A 95 16.91 -16.64 -13.21
CA VAL A 95 17.68 -17.15 -12.06
C VAL A 95 16.93 -16.91 -10.76
N VAL A 96 16.32 -15.73 -10.60
CA VAL A 96 15.45 -15.42 -9.45
C VAL A 96 14.31 -16.42 -9.33
N ARG A 97 13.59 -16.66 -10.44
CA ARG A 97 12.46 -17.58 -10.48
C ARG A 97 12.89 -18.99 -10.11
N ASP A 98 13.93 -19.49 -10.74
CA ASP A 98 14.43 -20.86 -10.55
C ASP A 98 14.92 -21.06 -9.10
N THR A 99 15.64 -20.07 -8.56
CA THR A 99 16.08 -20.10 -7.15
C THR A 99 14.88 -20.15 -6.21
N LEU A 100 13.88 -19.30 -6.41
CA LEU A 100 12.66 -19.27 -5.60
C LEU A 100 11.86 -20.57 -5.70
N LEU A 101 11.86 -21.24 -6.87
CA LEU A 101 11.19 -22.51 -7.11
C LEU A 101 11.97 -23.74 -6.63
N ASN A 102 13.29 -23.63 -6.42
CA ASN A 102 14.11 -24.74 -5.94
C ASN A 102 14.49 -24.65 -4.46
N GLN A 103 14.53 -23.44 -3.85
CA GLN A 103 14.81 -23.33 -2.40
C GLN A 103 13.71 -24.00 -1.57
N SER A 104 14.05 -24.73 -0.51
CA SER A 104 13.07 -25.53 0.26
C SER A 104 11.96 -24.70 0.92
N HIS A 105 12.25 -23.47 1.33
CA HIS A 105 11.34 -22.59 2.07
C HIS A 105 11.10 -21.28 1.33
N PHE A 106 9.94 -20.68 1.56
CA PHE A 106 9.66 -19.32 1.15
C PHE A 106 10.16 -18.35 2.24
N ILE A 107 11.23 -17.62 1.98
CA ILE A 107 11.97 -16.85 3.00
C ILE A 107 11.61 -15.37 2.97
N VAL A 108 11.15 -14.83 4.11
CA VAL A 108 10.68 -13.45 4.25
C VAL A 108 11.33 -12.75 5.44
N ASP A 109 11.98 -11.61 5.21
CA ASP A 109 12.63 -10.80 6.25
C ASP A 109 11.87 -9.49 6.50
N LEU A 110 11.14 -9.43 7.62
CA LEU A 110 10.35 -8.26 8.03
C LEU A 110 10.99 -7.48 9.18
N ARG A 111 12.24 -7.79 9.58
CA ARG A 111 12.88 -7.22 10.79
C ARG A 111 12.93 -5.68 10.82
N PHE A 112 12.91 -5.05 9.65
CA PHE A 112 13.02 -3.60 9.48
C PHE A 112 11.66 -2.90 9.34
N VAL A 113 10.56 -3.64 9.33
CA VAL A 113 9.24 -3.02 9.48
C VAL A 113 9.13 -2.50 10.91
N HIS A 114 8.70 -1.24 11.06
CA HIS A 114 8.50 -0.68 12.39
C HIS A 114 7.45 -1.53 13.15
N PRO A 115 7.71 -1.98 14.38
CA PRO A 115 6.82 -2.91 15.08
C PRO A 115 5.41 -2.37 15.33
N GLU A 116 5.25 -1.05 15.31
CA GLU A 116 3.98 -0.35 15.53
C GLU A 116 3.33 0.09 14.20
N ASP A 117 3.99 -0.12 13.06
CA ASP A 117 3.44 0.14 11.73
C ASP A 117 2.71 -1.11 11.20
N HIS A 118 1.53 -1.33 11.77
CA HIS A 118 0.68 -2.48 11.46
C HIS A 118 0.21 -2.47 10.00
N CYS A 119 0.04 -1.30 9.39
CA CYS A 119 -0.35 -1.19 7.99
C CYS A 119 0.76 -1.69 7.06
N THR A 120 2.00 -1.27 7.29
CA THR A 120 3.14 -1.77 6.51
C THR A 120 3.38 -3.25 6.76
N LEU A 121 3.22 -3.73 7.99
CA LEU A 121 3.32 -5.15 8.32
C LEU A 121 2.25 -5.98 7.59
N ALA A 122 0.98 -5.60 7.71
CA ALA A 122 -0.13 -6.26 7.04
C ALA A 122 0.07 -6.29 5.52
N ARG A 123 0.50 -5.17 4.92
CA ARG A 123 0.83 -5.06 3.51
C ARG A 123 1.97 -5.99 3.09
N ALA A 124 3.05 -6.04 3.87
CA ALA A 124 4.18 -6.92 3.58
C ALA A 124 3.75 -8.40 3.65
N ILE A 125 3.00 -8.76 4.70
CA ILE A 125 2.42 -10.10 4.87
C ILE A 125 1.55 -10.48 3.68
N SER A 126 0.63 -9.59 3.33
CA SER A 126 -0.30 -9.74 2.21
C SER A 126 0.44 -10.03 0.91
N ARG A 127 1.44 -9.22 0.56
CA ARG A 127 2.17 -9.33 -0.71
C ARG A 127 2.93 -10.64 -0.80
N PHE A 128 3.66 -11.02 0.24
CA PHE A 128 4.43 -12.25 0.19
C PHE A 128 3.51 -13.48 0.10
N MET A 129 2.35 -13.46 0.79
CA MET A 129 1.38 -14.56 0.72
C MET A 129 0.80 -14.72 -0.69
N VAL A 130 0.48 -13.63 -1.39
CA VAL A 130 0.07 -13.70 -2.81
C VAL A 130 1.16 -14.31 -3.67
N ILE A 131 2.40 -13.84 -3.52
CA ILE A 131 3.54 -14.30 -4.31
C ILE A 131 3.74 -15.81 -4.09
N ARG A 132 3.76 -16.24 -2.83
CA ARG A 132 3.87 -17.66 -2.46
C ARG A 132 2.73 -18.48 -3.06
N LYS A 133 1.47 -18.09 -2.84
CA LYS A 133 0.31 -18.80 -3.40
C LYS A 133 0.34 -18.89 -4.93
N SER A 134 0.89 -17.88 -5.60
CA SER A 134 0.98 -17.85 -7.08
C SER A 134 2.14 -18.66 -7.64
N MET A 135 3.24 -18.79 -6.90
CA MET A 135 4.51 -19.31 -7.43
C MET A 135 4.98 -20.60 -6.77
N ALA A 136 4.75 -20.76 -5.47
CA ALA A 136 5.27 -21.85 -4.65
C ALA A 136 4.32 -22.17 -3.48
N PRO A 137 3.05 -22.56 -3.76
CA PRO A 137 2.00 -22.66 -2.75
C PRO A 137 2.28 -23.69 -1.65
N GLU A 138 3.04 -24.75 -1.96
CA GLU A 138 3.34 -25.87 -1.06
C GLU A 138 4.53 -25.61 -0.14
N LYS A 139 5.31 -24.53 -0.36
CA LYS A 139 6.58 -24.36 0.35
C LYS A 139 6.38 -23.84 1.78
N PRO A 140 6.96 -24.46 2.81
CA PRO A 140 6.91 -23.92 4.17
C PRO A 140 7.45 -22.48 4.24
N ILE A 141 6.92 -21.70 5.17
CA ILE A 141 7.26 -20.28 5.34
C ILE A 141 8.28 -20.13 6.45
N LEU A 142 9.39 -19.46 6.10
CA LEU A 142 10.38 -19.05 7.06
C LEU A 142 10.40 -17.52 7.14
N MET A 143 10.07 -16.99 8.31
CA MET A 143 9.89 -15.54 8.50
C MET A 143 10.73 -15.02 9.66
N ARG A 144 11.26 -13.79 9.52
CA ARG A 144 11.80 -13.01 10.63
C ARG A 144 10.91 -11.80 10.90
N HIS A 145 10.16 -11.81 12.00
CA HIS A 145 9.26 -10.73 12.36
C HIS A 145 9.99 -9.45 12.82
N PRO A 146 9.30 -8.30 12.88
CA PRO A 146 9.79 -7.13 13.61
C PRO A 146 10.23 -7.53 15.02
N ARG A 147 11.38 -7.01 15.47
CA ARG A 147 12.01 -7.32 16.78
C ARG A 147 12.64 -8.71 16.92
N GLN A 148 12.54 -9.59 15.93
CA GLN A 148 13.25 -10.88 15.94
C GLN A 148 14.63 -10.77 15.29
N LYS A 149 15.62 -11.45 15.90
CA LYS A 149 16.99 -11.53 15.34
C LYS A 149 17.17 -12.71 14.39
N VAL A 150 16.38 -13.76 14.60
CA VAL A 150 16.46 -15.05 13.90
C VAL A 150 15.19 -15.32 13.11
N PHE A 151 15.30 -16.18 12.12
CA PHE A 151 14.16 -16.70 11.39
C PHE A 151 13.44 -17.80 12.18
N VAL A 152 12.14 -17.89 11.97
CA VAL A 152 11.26 -18.89 12.58
C VAL A 152 10.33 -19.47 11.52
N ASP A 153 10.03 -20.77 11.66
CA ASP A 153 8.96 -21.40 10.88
C ASP A 153 7.62 -20.85 11.34
N VAL A 154 6.76 -20.55 10.37
CA VAL A 154 5.43 -20.02 10.63
C VAL A 154 4.41 -20.85 9.87
N MET A 155 3.33 -21.22 10.55
CA MET A 155 2.26 -22.01 9.94
C MET A 155 1.43 -21.11 9.02
N ASP A 156 1.08 -21.62 7.84
CA ASP A 156 0.25 -20.91 6.86
C ASP A 156 -1.06 -20.38 7.46
N SER A 157 -1.70 -21.19 8.32
CA SER A 157 -2.95 -20.82 9.00
C SER A 157 -2.76 -19.61 9.92
N GLU A 158 -1.65 -19.51 10.66
CA GLU A 158 -1.40 -18.39 11.57
C GLU A 158 -1.28 -17.05 10.81
N ILE A 159 -0.71 -17.10 9.60
CA ILE A 159 -0.55 -15.91 8.75
C ILE A 159 -1.85 -15.57 8.02
N ALA A 160 -2.51 -16.59 7.46
CA ALA A 160 -3.77 -16.44 6.76
C ALA A 160 -4.88 -15.92 7.69
N ASP A 161 -5.05 -16.55 8.85
CA ASP A 161 -6.05 -16.16 9.84
C ASP A 161 -5.84 -14.71 10.30
N ALA A 162 -4.59 -14.26 10.39
CA ALA A 162 -4.27 -12.92 10.87
C ALA A 162 -4.47 -11.81 9.84
N ALA A 163 -4.23 -12.04 8.53
CA ALA A 163 -4.10 -10.94 7.56
C ALA A 163 -4.73 -11.16 6.17
N MET A 164 -5.39 -12.29 5.90
CA MET A 164 -5.94 -12.58 4.57
C MET A 164 -6.99 -11.56 4.11
N GLY A 165 -7.83 -11.06 5.02
CA GLY A 165 -8.79 -10.02 4.68
C GLY A 165 -8.14 -8.67 4.39
N SER A 166 -6.98 -8.37 5.01
CA SER A 166 -6.23 -7.13 4.73
C SER A 166 -5.64 -7.18 3.33
N LEU A 167 -5.11 -8.35 2.96
CA LEU A 167 -4.65 -8.62 1.60
C LEU A 167 -5.79 -8.43 0.59
N ARG A 168 -6.92 -9.10 0.83
CA ARG A 168 -8.08 -9.07 -0.06
C ARG A 168 -8.55 -7.63 -0.27
N LEU A 169 -8.69 -6.86 0.81
CA LEU A 169 -9.12 -5.46 0.76
C LEU A 169 -8.12 -4.57 0.01
N GLU A 170 -6.85 -4.56 0.41
CA GLU A 170 -5.83 -3.66 -0.18
C GLU A 170 -5.69 -3.93 -1.68
N HIS A 171 -5.53 -5.20 -2.06
CA HIS A 171 -5.29 -5.57 -3.45
C HIS A 171 -6.51 -5.29 -4.34
N ASN A 172 -7.68 -5.84 -3.96
CA ASN A 172 -8.86 -5.71 -4.81
C ASN A 172 -9.33 -4.26 -4.86
N TYR A 173 -9.28 -3.52 -3.75
CA TYR A 173 -9.60 -2.09 -3.79
C TYR A 173 -8.66 -1.35 -4.73
N ALA A 174 -7.33 -1.55 -4.62
CA ALA A 174 -6.39 -0.84 -5.47
C ALA A 174 -6.59 -1.16 -6.95
N CYS A 175 -6.83 -2.43 -7.31
CA CYS A 175 -7.09 -2.81 -8.69
C CYS A 175 -8.42 -2.25 -9.21
N ASN A 176 -9.48 -2.30 -8.41
CA ASN A 176 -10.77 -1.73 -8.80
C ASN A 176 -10.71 -0.22 -8.93
N PHE A 177 -10.06 0.47 -8.00
CA PHE A 177 -9.93 1.92 -8.08
C PHE A 177 -9.10 2.31 -9.31
N ASN A 178 -8.00 1.60 -9.58
CA ASN A 178 -7.17 1.88 -10.74
C ASN A 178 -7.88 1.72 -12.09
N VAL A 179 -8.97 0.95 -12.15
CA VAL A 179 -9.79 0.80 -13.36
C VAL A 179 -11.04 1.67 -13.29
N ILE A 180 -11.90 1.46 -12.29
CA ILE A 180 -13.21 2.11 -12.16
C ILE A 180 -13.05 3.52 -11.61
N GLY A 181 -12.36 3.67 -10.48
CA GLY A 181 -12.17 4.95 -9.80
C GLY A 181 -11.42 5.95 -10.67
N ASN A 182 -10.39 5.50 -11.39
CA ASN A 182 -9.61 6.35 -12.28
C ASN A 182 -10.39 6.76 -13.52
N SER A 183 -11.22 5.89 -14.10
CA SER A 183 -12.15 6.29 -15.17
C SER A 183 -13.17 7.33 -14.72
N VAL A 184 -13.57 7.32 -13.44
CA VAL A 184 -14.44 8.37 -12.88
C VAL A 184 -13.65 9.66 -12.62
N LEU A 185 -12.43 9.55 -12.07
CA LEU A 185 -11.55 10.68 -11.80
C LEU A 185 -11.16 11.42 -13.07
N GLU A 186 -10.85 10.70 -14.15
CA GLU A 186 -10.47 11.25 -15.45
C GLU A 186 -11.51 12.25 -15.99
N LYS A 187 -12.80 11.98 -15.79
CA LYS A 187 -13.89 12.89 -16.21
C LYS A 187 -13.89 14.24 -15.48
N CYS A 188 -13.30 14.28 -14.28
CA CYS A 188 -13.29 15.45 -13.43
C CYS A 188 -11.92 16.14 -13.38
N PHE A 189 -10.89 15.47 -13.89
CA PHE A 189 -9.49 15.84 -13.73
C PHE A 189 -9.16 17.13 -14.48
N ASP A 190 -8.50 18.07 -13.79
CA ASP A 190 -8.04 19.30 -14.40
C ASP A 190 -6.62 19.13 -14.95
N HIS A 191 -6.52 18.95 -16.27
CA HIS A 191 -5.25 18.83 -17.00
C HIS A 191 -4.38 20.08 -16.97
N ARG A 192 -4.92 21.23 -16.54
CA ARG A 192 -4.20 22.51 -16.45
C ARG A 192 -3.76 22.86 -15.04
N PHE A 193 -4.18 22.09 -14.03
CA PHE A 193 -3.78 22.34 -12.65
C PHE A 193 -2.27 22.15 -12.46
N ASP A 194 -1.59 23.23 -12.06
CA ASP A 194 -0.13 23.28 -11.89
C ASP A 194 0.31 24.19 -10.72
N GLN A 195 -0.60 24.51 -9.78
CA GLN A 195 -0.38 25.46 -8.67
C GLN A 195 0.92 25.18 -7.89
N PHE A 196 1.29 23.91 -7.73
CA PHE A 196 2.51 23.50 -7.01
C PHE A 196 3.81 23.96 -7.69
N ASN A 197 3.81 24.28 -8.99
CA ASN A 197 4.98 24.85 -9.69
C ASN A 197 5.29 26.28 -9.23
N SER A 198 4.28 27.00 -8.74
CA SER A 198 4.42 28.37 -8.22
C SER A 198 4.58 28.41 -6.70
N ALA A 199 4.79 27.27 -6.05
CA ALA A 199 4.91 27.19 -4.61
C ALA A 199 6.15 27.94 -4.09
N PRO A 200 6.06 28.65 -2.96
CA PRO A 200 7.22 29.26 -2.32
C PRO A 200 8.33 28.23 -2.02
N ARG A 201 9.60 28.64 -2.05
CA ARG A 201 10.77 27.75 -1.91
C ARG A 201 10.74 26.86 -0.65
N PHE A 202 10.16 27.33 0.44
CA PHE A 202 10.05 26.55 1.68
C PHE A 202 9.05 25.38 1.59
N TRP A 203 8.16 25.37 0.60
CA TRP A 203 7.21 24.29 0.28
C TRP A 203 7.75 23.25 -0.73
N HIS A 204 9.04 23.29 -1.07
CA HIS A 204 9.59 22.42 -2.13
C HIS A 204 9.31 20.93 -1.90
N ARG A 205 9.34 20.43 -0.64
CA ARG A 205 9.07 19.01 -0.36
C ARG A 205 7.65 18.61 -0.73
N GLN A 206 6.68 19.45 -0.39
CA GLN A 206 5.26 19.27 -0.68
C GLN A 206 5.01 19.38 -2.19
N ALA A 207 5.65 20.37 -2.83
CA ALA A 207 5.60 20.57 -4.27
C ALA A 207 6.21 19.38 -5.04
N ASP A 208 7.32 18.81 -4.59
CA ASP A 208 7.95 17.63 -5.18
C ASP A 208 7.01 16.41 -5.10
N ILE A 209 6.32 16.22 -3.98
CA ILE A 209 5.31 15.15 -3.82
C ILE A 209 4.15 15.37 -4.79
N ALA A 210 3.67 16.61 -4.92
CA ALA A 210 2.57 16.97 -5.82
C ALA A 210 2.97 16.78 -7.30
N SER A 211 4.14 17.27 -7.71
CA SER A 211 4.69 17.06 -9.05
C SER A 211 4.83 15.57 -9.36
N HIS A 212 5.38 14.79 -8.44
CA HIS A 212 5.50 13.35 -8.62
C HIS A 212 4.13 12.66 -8.77
N ALA A 213 3.13 13.07 -7.98
CA ALA A 213 1.77 12.55 -8.10
C ALA A 213 1.16 12.86 -9.47
N ARG A 214 1.35 14.11 -9.95
CA ARG A 214 0.92 14.56 -11.26
C ARG A 214 1.55 13.74 -12.36
N ASP A 215 2.87 13.57 -12.33
CA ASP A 215 3.62 12.80 -13.32
C ASP A 215 3.17 11.33 -13.35
N LYS A 216 2.97 10.74 -12.17
CA LYS A 216 2.50 9.36 -12.05
C LYS A 216 1.09 9.18 -12.61
N TRP A 217 0.21 10.16 -12.39
CA TRP A 217 -1.12 10.16 -12.98
C TRP A 217 -1.07 10.32 -14.50
N THR A 218 -0.37 11.33 -15.01
CA THR A 218 -0.29 11.60 -16.46
C THR A 218 0.34 10.42 -17.23
N ASN A 219 1.38 9.79 -16.68
CA ASN A 219 2.12 8.75 -17.38
C ASN A 219 1.56 7.33 -17.20
N ALA A 220 0.87 7.06 -16.08
CA ALA A 220 0.47 5.70 -15.72
C ALA A 220 -0.96 5.58 -15.18
N SER A 221 -1.73 6.67 -15.15
CA SER A 221 -3.06 6.75 -14.54
C SER A 221 -3.07 6.10 -13.15
N SER A 222 -2.05 6.37 -12.33
CA SER A 222 -1.94 5.83 -10.97
C SER A 222 -2.02 6.96 -9.95
N THR A 223 -2.78 6.72 -8.89
CA THR A 223 -3.13 7.72 -7.87
C THR A 223 -3.13 7.07 -6.48
N ILE A 224 -2.91 7.88 -5.45
CA ILE A 224 -2.99 7.45 -4.04
C ILE A 224 -4.41 7.05 -3.60
N LEU A 225 -5.41 7.39 -4.41
CA LEU A 225 -6.81 7.02 -4.16
C LEU A 225 -7.09 5.53 -4.32
N ASP A 226 -6.09 4.77 -4.78
CA ASP A 226 -6.05 3.31 -4.73
C ASP A 226 -5.84 2.74 -3.30
N ALA A 227 -5.73 3.61 -2.29
CA ALA A 227 -5.90 3.27 -0.89
C ALA A 227 -7.28 3.73 -0.37
N PRO A 228 -8.07 2.88 0.33
CA PRO A 228 -9.39 3.27 0.80
C PRO A 228 -9.40 4.52 1.68
N VAL A 229 -8.37 4.66 2.54
CA VAL A 229 -8.24 5.81 3.46
C VAL A 229 -8.20 7.14 2.72
N ALA A 230 -7.53 7.19 1.56
CA ALA A 230 -7.30 8.42 0.84
C ALA A 230 -8.63 9.02 0.33
N LEU A 231 -9.52 8.20 -0.23
CA LEU A 231 -10.83 8.67 -0.66
C LEU A 231 -11.70 9.11 0.52
N GLN A 232 -11.64 8.42 1.66
CA GLN A 232 -12.39 8.84 2.84
C GLN A 232 -11.89 10.18 3.39
N VAL A 233 -10.58 10.44 3.38
CA VAL A 233 -10.02 11.75 3.74
C VAL A 233 -10.54 12.84 2.80
N LEU A 234 -10.64 12.60 1.49
CA LEU A 234 -11.26 13.56 0.57
C LEU A 234 -12.75 13.82 0.91
N PHE A 235 -13.52 12.79 1.25
CA PHE A 235 -14.90 12.99 1.71
C PHE A 235 -14.97 13.82 3.00
N ALA A 236 -14.06 13.60 3.95
CA ALA A 236 -13.99 14.41 5.16
C ALA A 236 -13.62 15.88 4.87
N LEU A 237 -12.76 16.13 3.88
CA LEU A 237 -12.40 17.48 3.44
C LEU A 237 -13.57 18.25 2.82
N ARG A 238 -14.57 17.55 2.27
CA ARG A 238 -15.81 18.19 1.78
C ARG A 238 -16.61 18.86 2.91
N ASP A 239 -16.52 18.30 4.11
CA ASP A 239 -17.23 18.78 5.30
C ASP A 239 -16.31 19.65 6.20
N ALA A 240 -15.12 20.00 5.72
CA ALA A 240 -14.15 20.79 6.48
C ALA A 240 -14.58 22.27 6.56
N THR A 241 -14.41 22.85 7.75
CA THR A 241 -14.63 24.28 7.99
C THR A 241 -13.40 25.11 7.56
N ASP A 242 -13.53 26.43 7.45
CA ASP A 242 -12.38 27.31 7.19
C ASP A 242 -11.28 27.21 8.26
N ALA A 243 -11.68 26.97 9.52
CA ALA A 243 -10.75 26.71 10.62
C ALA A 243 -9.95 25.42 10.39
N ASP A 244 -10.61 24.36 9.90
CA ASP A 244 -9.93 23.12 9.52
C ASP A 244 -8.95 23.36 8.37
N GLY A 245 -9.35 24.13 7.35
CA GLY A 245 -8.49 24.51 6.22
C GLY A 245 -7.23 25.26 6.65
N THR A 246 -7.36 26.20 7.59
CA THR A 246 -6.23 26.96 8.16
C THR A 246 -5.30 26.09 9.01
N GLN A 247 -5.87 25.20 9.82
CA GLN A 247 -5.09 24.23 10.61
C GLN A 247 -4.33 23.26 9.69
N ASN A 248 -4.98 22.76 8.64
CA ASN A 248 -4.39 21.86 7.67
C ASN A 248 -3.27 22.53 6.87
N TYR A 249 -3.43 23.80 6.49
CA TYR A 249 -2.36 24.59 5.89
C TYR A 249 -1.12 24.60 6.79
N SER A 250 -1.30 24.99 8.06
CA SER A 250 -0.19 25.08 9.02
C SER A 250 0.50 23.73 9.25
N SER A 251 -0.29 22.66 9.32
CA SER A 251 0.22 21.29 9.52
C SER A 251 0.94 20.76 8.29
N PHE A 252 0.45 21.12 7.09
CA PHE A 252 1.03 20.71 5.82
C PHE A 252 2.31 21.49 5.51
N ASP A 253 2.38 22.77 5.87
CA ASP A 253 3.60 23.61 5.82
C ASP A 253 4.75 23.01 6.63
N GLN A 254 4.46 22.61 7.87
CA GLN A 254 5.44 22.00 8.79
C GLN A 254 5.95 20.64 8.30
N PHE A 255 5.06 19.83 7.70
CA PHE A 255 5.36 18.51 7.16
C PHE A 255 6.17 17.62 8.13
N ASP A 256 5.75 17.57 9.38
CA ASP A 256 6.42 16.82 10.43
C ASP A 256 5.57 15.64 10.94
N GLY A 257 6.16 14.79 11.79
CA GLY A 257 5.48 13.61 12.34
C GLY A 257 4.40 13.96 13.37
N ASN A 258 4.49 15.13 13.99
CA ASN A 258 3.60 15.64 15.04
C ASN A 258 2.48 16.54 14.51
N SER A 259 2.51 16.90 13.22
CA SER A 259 1.50 17.67 12.50
C SER A 259 0.11 17.10 12.76
N LYS A 260 -0.87 17.96 13.06
CA LYS A 260 -2.24 17.57 13.44
C LYS A 260 -3.25 18.06 12.42
N PHE A 261 -3.80 17.14 11.64
CA PHE A 261 -4.81 17.46 10.63
C PHE A 261 -6.23 17.35 11.19
N SER A 262 -7.14 18.16 10.64
CA SER A 262 -8.56 18.17 10.98
C SER A 262 -9.41 18.25 9.71
N ALA A 263 -10.55 17.56 9.69
CA ALA A 263 -11.53 17.67 8.61
C ALA A 263 -12.92 17.38 9.17
N GLY A 264 -13.65 18.44 9.54
CA GLY A 264 -14.98 18.35 10.11
C GLY A 264 -15.02 17.51 11.40
N SER A 265 -16.08 16.74 11.60
CA SER A 265 -16.22 15.86 12.79
C SER A 265 -15.41 14.56 12.69
N ARG A 266 -14.94 14.19 11.49
CA ARG A 266 -14.43 12.84 11.18
C ARG A 266 -12.94 12.68 11.38
N LEU A 267 -12.17 13.76 11.24
CA LEU A 267 -10.73 13.77 11.50
C LEU A 267 -10.41 14.90 12.47
N ARG A 268 -9.84 14.59 13.63
CA ARG A 268 -9.43 15.57 14.65
C ARG A 268 -8.07 15.23 15.21
N GLY A 269 -7.04 16.02 14.87
CA GLY A 269 -5.68 15.80 15.37
C GLY A 269 -5.13 14.42 15.01
N ASN A 270 -5.35 13.99 13.76
CA ASN A 270 -5.02 12.66 13.21
C ASN A 270 -5.83 11.49 13.78
N GLU A 271 -6.72 11.73 14.74
CA GLU A 271 -7.69 10.75 15.20
C GLU A 271 -8.85 10.69 14.21
N TRP A 272 -9.09 9.52 13.64
CA TRP A 272 -10.26 9.26 12.82
C TRP A 272 -11.42 8.81 13.68
N ARG A 273 -12.50 9.57 13.60
CA ARG A 273 -13.75 9.37 14.34
C ARG A 273 -14.78 8.82 13.36
N GLY A 274 -14.82 7.49 13.26
CA GLY A 274 -15.83 6.76 12.51
C GLY A 274 -17.21 6.73 13.21
N SER A 275 -18.14 5.89 12.75
CA SER A 275 -19.52 5.82 13.28
C SER A 275 -19.68 5.11 14.62
N GLY A 276 -18.60 4.62 15.25
CA GLY A 276 -18.63 4.29 16.68
C GLY A 276 -18.01 2.98 17.17
N LYS A 277 -17.07 2.34 16.46
CA LYS A 277 -16.38 1.15 17.01
C LYS A 277 -15.21 1.50 17.95
N TYR A 278 -14.25 2.30 17.50
CA TYR A 278 -13.14 2.81 18.31
C TYR A 278 -12.38 3.90 17.54
N PRO A 279 -11.75 4.88 18.22
CA PRO A 279 -10.82 5.80 17.59
C PRO A 279 -9.69 5.05 16.89
N SER A 280 -9.40 5.40 15.65
CA SER A 280 -8.24 4.88 14.94
C SER A 280 -7.32 6.02 14.55
N PHE A 281 -6.06 5.91 14.94
CA PHE A 281 -5.01 6.73 14.35
C PHE A 281 -4.76 6.16 12.96
N LEU A 282 -5.31 6.81 11.94
CA LEU A 282 -5.19 6.30 10.58
C LEU A 282 -3.74 6.26 10.15
N MET A 283 -2.96 7.30 10.48
CA MET A 283 -1.55 7.42 10.12
C MET A 283 -0.86 8.51 10.99
N GLU A 284 0.47 8.49 11.11
CA GLU A 284 1.24 9.63 11.67
C GLU A 284 1.08 10.91 10.84
N GLY A 285 1.35 12.09 11.43
CA GLY A 285 1.14 13.39 10.77
C GLY A 285 1.82 13.52 9.40
N ARG A 286 3.03 12.96 9.25
CA ARG A 286 3.77 12.95 7.98
C ARG A 286 3.04 12.20 6.86
N ASN A 287 2.34 11.13 7.18
CA ASN A 287 1.60 10.34 6.18
C ASN A 287 0.38 11.10 5.66
N LEU A 288 -0.32 11.85 6.52
CA LEU A 288 -1.40 12.74 6.10
C LEU A 288 -0.86 13.90 5.25
N GLY A 289 0.28 14.48 5.61
CA GLY A 289 0.97 15.46 4.76
C GLY A 289 1.30 14.91 3.37
N PHE A 290 1.78 13.65 3.30
CA PHE A 290 2.02 12.99 2.01
C PHE A 290 0.72 12.82 1.20
N LEU A 291 -0.38 12.41 1.84
CA LEU A 291 -1.69 12.33 1.18
C LEU A 291 -2.15 13.68 0.62
N PHE A 292 -2.00 14.76 1.39
CA PHE A 292 -2.34 16.11 0.94
C PHE A 292 -1.50 16.53 -0.26
N GLY A 293 -0.19 16.27 -0.25
CA GLY A 293 0.67 16.51 -1.43
C GLY A 293 0.20 15.74 -2.67
N GLN A 294 -0.23 14.49 -2.51
CA GLN A 294 -0.80 13.70 -3.61
C GLN A 294 -2.13 14.27 -4.11
N PHE A 295 -3.05 14.69 -3.23
CA PHE A 295 -4.30 15.34 -3.63
C PHE A 295 -4.06 16.66 -4.35
N TRP A 296 -3.06 17.42 -3.89
CA TRP A 296 -2.67 18.67 -4.51
C TRP A 296 -2.12 18.43 -5.92
N GLY A 297 -1.23 17.44 -6.10
CA GLY A 297 -0.74 17.05 -7.42
C GLY A 297 -1.83 16.56 -8.38
N LEU A 298 -2.88 15.95 -7.86
CA LEU A 298 -4.06 15.55 -8.64
C LEU A 298 -5.03 16.71 -8.92
N GLY A 299 -4.78 17.91 -8.37
CA GLY A 299 -5.66 19.07 -8.49
C GLY A 299 -7.01 18.88 -7.79
N LEU A 300 -7.07 18.03 -6.76
CA LEU A 300 -8.29 17.77 -5.96
C LEU A 300 -8.40 18.71 -4.76
N ILE A 301 -7.27 19.20 -4.27
CA ILE A 301 -7.19 20.28 -3.28
C ILE A 301 -6.33 21.41 -3.84
N GLU A 302 -6.54 22.61 -3.32
CA GLU A 302 -5.69 23.77 -3.54
C GLU A 302 -5.12 24.28 -2.23
N VAL A 303 -3.96 24.92 -2.34
CA VAL A 303 -3.27 25.58 -1.23
C VAL A 303 -3.25 27.07 -1.52
N SER A 304 -4.03 27.86 -0.78
CA SER A 304 -3.96 29.31 -0.85
C SER A 304 -2.88 29.81 0.10
N PHE A 305 -1.78 30.33 -0.47
CA PHE A 305 -0.67 30.88 0.32
C PHE A 305 -1.01 32.23 0.95
N ASP A 306 -1.86 33.03 0.29
CA ASP A 306 -2.28 34.33 0.79
C ASP A 306 -3.29 34.21 1.94
N GLU A 307 -4.30 33.36 1.76
CA GLU A 307 -5.32 33.09 2.79
C GLU A 307 -4.85 32.06 3.83
N LYS A 308 -3.69 31.43 3.59
CA LYS A 308 -3.13 30.36 4.43
C LYS A 308 -4.12 29.25 4.75
N THR A 309 -4.77 28.73 3.71
CA THR A 309 -5.80 27.69 3.84
C THR A 309 -5.65 26.60 2.78
N VAL A 310 -6.16 25.42 3.11
CA VAL A 310 -6.28 24.28 2.19
C VAL A 310 -7.75 23.97 2.00
N ARG A 311 -8.20 23.88 0.74
CA ARG A 311 -9.60 23.60 0.38
C ARG A 311 -9.68 22.61 -0.78
N LEU A 312 -10.85 22.01 -0.99
CA LEU A 312 -11.12 21.27 -2.22
C LEU A 312 -11.18 22.23 -3.41
N THR A 313 -10.64 21.81 -4.56
CA THR A 313 -10.84 22.54 -5.82
C THR A 313 -12.24 22.26 -6.37
N GLY A 314 -12.65 23.01 -7.40
CA GLY A 314 -13.83 22.67 -8.20
C GLY A 314 -13.76 21.25 -8.78
N SER A 315 -12.58 20.77 -9.15
CA SER A 315 -12.37 19.39 -9.64
C SER A 315 -12.53 18.36 -8.52
N GLY A 316 -12.04 18.66 -7.31
CA GLY A 316 -12.28 17.87 -6.11
C GLY A 316 -13.77 17.74 -5.79
N HIS A 317 -14.50 18.86 -5.80
CA HIS A 317 -15.96 18.84 -5.60
C HIS A 317 -16.68 18.00 -6.64
N ARG A 318 -16.45 18.24 -7.94
CA ARG A 318 -17.07 17.45 -9.03
C ARG A 318 -16.79 15.97 -8.90
N PHE A 319 -15.55 15.60 -8.57
CA PHE A 319 -15.15 14.21 -8.36
C PHE A 319 -15.95 13.55 -7.22
N LEU A 320 -16.12 14.23 -6.09
CA LEU A 320 -16.92 13.70 -4.98
C LEU A 320 -18.43 13.72 -5.28
N GLU A 321 -18.91 14.64 -6.10
CA GLU A 321 -20.30 14.72 -6.54
C GLU A 321 -20.70 13.58 -7.47
N VAL A 322 -19.79 13.07 -8.31
CA VAL A 322 -20.05 11.89 -9.15
C VAL A 322 -19.96 10.57 -8.38
N MET A 323 -19.46 10.58 -7.14
CA MET A 323 -19.46 9.40 -6.27
C MET A 323 -20.82 9.13 -5.66
N HIS A 324 -21.20 7.86 -5.53
CA HIS A 324 -22.46 7.51 -4.87
C HIS A 324 -22.34 7.79 -3.37
N ARG A 325 -23.45 8.18 -2.71
CA ARG A 325 -23.45 8.53 -1.27
C ARG A 325 -22.90 7.44 -0.36
N THR A 326 -22.98 6.18 -0.78
CA THR A 326 -22.46 5.02 -0.02
C THR A 326 -20.97 4.78 -0.24
N ASN A 327 -20.32 5.52 -1.14
CA ASN A 327 -18.86 5.53 -1.26
C ASN A 327 -18.21 6.39 -0.16
N ASP A 328 -18.99 7.29 0.45
CA ASP A 328 -18.65 7.93 1.72
C ASP A 328 -18.93 6.91 2.85
N ASP A 329 -17.88 6.20 3.27
CA ASP A 329 -17.93 5.16 4.30
C ASP A 329 -16.72 5.33 5.24
N PRO A 330 -16.85 6.18 6.27
CA PRO A 330 -15.76 6.48 7.18
C PRO A 330 -15.27 5.25 7.96
N ASP A 331 -16.07 4.19 8.06
CA ASP A 331 -15.68 2.94 8.73
C ASP A 331 -15.19 1.86 7.76
N SER A 332 -15.07 2.15 6.46
CA SER A 332 -14.69 1.17 5.44
C SER A 332 -13.45 0.35 5.79
N LEU A 333 -12.45 0.98 6.42
CA LEU A 333 -11.25 0.29 6.92
C LEU A 333 -11.45 -0.30 8.32
N LEU A 334 -12.03 0.46 9.24
CA LEU A 334 -12.10 0.09 10.66
C LEU A 334 -13.13 -1.02 10.94
N ARG A 335 -14.11 -1.19 10.06
CA ARG A 335 -15.20 -2.16 10.23
C ARG A 335 -14.71 -3.59 10.39
N PHE A 336 -13.61 -3.92 9.70
CA PHE A 336 -13.10 -5.28 9.53
C PHE A 336 -11.83 -5.55 10.33
N LEU A 337 -11.19 -4.51 10.88
CA LEU A 337 -9.98 -4.67 11.68
C LEU A 337 -10.28 -5.37 12.99
N ASP A 338 -9.49 -6.39 13.29
CA ASP A 338 -9.38 -6.97 14.62
C ASP A 338 -8.55 -6.02 15.51
N PRO A 339 -9.08 -5.59 16.67
CA PRO A 339 -8.43 -4.57 17.50
C PRO A 339 -7.12 -5.03 18.14
N ILE A 340 -6.87 -6.35 18.22
CA ILE A 340 -5.68 -6.93 18.83
C ILE A 340 -4.54 -7.00 17.80
N SER A 341 -4.78 -7.66 16.67
CA SER A 341 -3.81 -7.82 15.59
C SER A 341 -3.64 -6.56 14.74
N ARG A 342 -4.66 -5.67 14.73
CA ARG A 342 -4.78 -4.51 13.83
C ARG A 342 -4.70 -4.90 12.35
N CYS A 343 -5.12 -6.12 12.05
CA CYS A 343 -5.26 -6.68 10.71
C CYS A 343 -6.70 -7.12 10.49
N ILE A 344 -7.07 -7.40 9.23
CA ILE A 344 -8.37 -7.96 8.89
C ILE A 344 -8.20 -9.48 8.73
N PRO A 345 -8.84 -10.28 9.59
CA PRO A 345 -8.68 -11.72 9.58
C PRO A 345 -9.40 -12.37 8.40
N ASP A 346 -9.05 -13.62 8.10
CA ASP A 346 -9.66 -14.39 7.01
C ASP A 346 -11.19 -14.53 7.15
N SER A 347 -11.68 -14.68 8.39
CA SER A 347 -13.12 -14.72 8.70
C SER A 347 -13.91 -13.48 8.27
N SER A 348 -13.24 -12.39 7.90
CA SER A 348 -13.87 -11.17 7.37
C SER A 348 -13.84 -11.07 5.84
N CYS A 349 -13.21 -12.00 5.11
CA CYS A 349 -13.07 -11.97 3.66
C CYS A 349 -14.40 -11.81 2.92
N ASP A 350 -15.43 -12.60 3.26
CA ASP A 350 -16.74 -12.52 2.60
C ASP A 350 -17.39 -11.13 2.78
N ARG A 351 -17.25 -10.55 3.97
CA ARG A 351 -17.80 -9.23 4.30
C ARG A 351 -17.03 -8.10 3.61
N VAL A 352 -15.72 -8.28 3.43
CA VAL A 352 -14.85 -7.39 2.64
C VAL A 352 -15.26 -7.43 1.17
N ASP A 353 -15.44 -8.62 0.60
CA ASP A 353 -15.85 -8.80 -0.79
C ASP A 353 -17.25 -8.22 -1.05
N GLU A 354 -18.22 -8.45 -0.15
CA GLU A 354 -19.56 -7.86 -0.24
C GLU A 354 -19.51 -6.33 -0.21
N TRP A 355 -18.69 -5.76 0.67
CA TRP A 355 -18.48 -4.32 0.75
C TRP A 355 -17.87 -3.76 -0.53
N MET A 356 -16.80 -4.38 -1.06
CA MET A 356 -16.17 -3.95 -2.31
C MET A 356 -17.15 -4.03 -3.48
N LEU A 357 -17.89 -5.13 -3.60
CA LEU A 357 -18.94 -5.32 -4.62
C LEU A 357 -19.94 -4.18 -4.59
N ARG A 358 -20.50 -3.87 -3.41
CA ARG A 358 -21.43 -2.75 -3.24
C ARG A 358 -20.77 -1.41 -3.59
N PHE A 359 -19.59 -1.16 -3.06
CA PHE A 359 -18.85 0.10 -3.21
C PHE A 359 -18.59 0.44 -4.68
N PHE A 360 -17.93 -0.47 -5.42
CA PHE A 360 -17.55 -0.21 -6.81
C PHE A 360 -18.72 -0.37 -7.78
N ARG A 361 -19.72 -1.23 -7.52
CA ARG A 361 -20.95 -1.22 -8.33
C ARG A 361 -21.66 0.12 -8.25
N LYS A 362 -21.73 0.73 -7.07
CA LYS A 362 -22.34 2.06 -6.87
C LYS A 362 -21.52 3.16 -7.52
N MET A 363 -20.21 3.09 -7.45
CA MET A 363 -19.31 3.99 -8.18
C MET A 363 -19.55 3.88 -9.70
N LYS A 364 -19.66 2.67 -10.26
CA LYS A 364 -20.02 2.46 -11.67
C LYS A 364 -21.38 3.05 -12.04
N GLN A 365 -22.41 2.78 -11.23
CA GLN A 365 -23.78 3.21 -11.51
C GLN A 365 -23.93 4.72 -11.61
N LYS A 366 -23.21 5.48 -10.77
CA LYS A 366 -23.29 6.95 -10.77
C LYS A 366 -22.25 7.60 -11.67
N GLY A 367 -21.11 6.94 -11.84
CA GLY A 367 -20.03 7.42 -12.69
C GLY A 367 -20.23 7.13 -14.18
N THR A 368 -21.23 6.33 -14.57
CA THR A 368 -21.68 6.17 -15.97
C THR A 368 -22.68 7.26 -16.29
#